data_AF-A0A383D934-F1
#
_entry.id   AF-A0A383D934-F1
#
_cell.length_a   1.000
_cell.length_b   1.000
_cell.length_c   1.000
_cell.angle_alpha   90.00
_cell.angle_beta   90.00
_cell.angle_gamma   90.00
#
_symmetry.space_group_name_H-M   'P 1'
#
loop_
_entity.id
_entity.type
_entity.pdbx_description
1 polymer ?
#
loop_
_entity_poly.entity_id
_entity_poly.type
_entity_poly.pdbx_seq_one_letter_code
_entity_poly.pdbx_strand_id
1 'polypeptide(L)'
;MKKVSLLLFPIALMFCFSCEEAQDCAGVVGGDAQIDECGVCDEDPANDCVEDCAGEWGGNSICGCTDSTAVNYDSTATYDDESCTYDTSPP
;
A
#
# COMPACT_ATOMS: atom_id res chain seq x y z
N MET A 1 -40.97 50.56 -6.60
CA MET A 1 -40.98 50.12 -5.18
C MET A 1 -41.15 48.62 -5.15
N LYS A 2 -40.28 47.95 -4.38
CA LYS A 2 -40.41 46.56 -3.87
C LYS A 2 -40.38 45.47 -4.95
N LYS A 3 -39.24 44.79 -5.18
CA LYS A 3 -38.47 43.86 -4.32
C LYS A 3 -38.74 42.42 -4.75
N VAL A 4 -37.69 41.62 -4.60
CA VAL A 4 -37.59 40.15 -4.72
C VAL A 4 -37.36 39.64 -6.14
N SER A 5 -36.08 39.63 -6.52
CA SER A 5 -35.55 38.73 -7.54
C SER A 5 -35.52 37.33 -6.93
N LEU A 6 -36.59 36.56 -7.14
CA LEU A 6 -36.64 35.14 -6.82
C LEU A 6 -35.89 34.42 -7.94
N LEU A 7 -34.56 34.34 -7.82
CA LEU A 7 -33.76 33.50 -8.70
C LEU A 7 -34.05 32.05 -8.32
N LEU A 8 -34.91 31.41 -9.12
CA LEU A 8 -34.99 29.96 -9.24
C LEU A 8 -33.67 29.45 -9.85
N PHE A 9 -32.59 29.43 -9.05
CA PHE A 9 -31.47 28.56 -9.35
C PHE A 9 -31.92 27.13 -9.03
N PRO A 10 -31.68 26.16 -9.92
CA PRO A 10 -32.13 24.80 -9.71
C PRO A 10 -31.58 24.31 -8.37
N ILE A 11 -32.47 23.78 -7.53
CA ILE A 11 -32.19 23.15 -6.23
C ILE A 11 -31.22 21.95 -6.37
N ALA A 12 -30.69 21.70 -7.57
CA ALA A 12 -29.74 20.64 -7.88
C ALA A 12 -28.27 21.09 -7.93
N LEU A 13 -27.93 22.36 -7.65
CA LEU A 13 -26.54 22.85 -7.79
C LEU A 13 -26.09 23.84 -6.70
N MET A 14 -26.59 23.68 -5.47
CA MET A 14 -26.17 24.47 -4.31
C MET A 14 -26.18 23.61 -3.02
N PHE A 15 -25.61 22.41 -3.10
CA PHE A 15 -25.23 21.59 -1.95
C PHE A 15 -23.83 21.03 -2.18
N CYS A 16 -22.83 21.89 -2.08
CA CYS A 16 -21.47 21.46 -1.77
C CYS A 16 -21.03 22.27 -0.55
N PHE A 17 -21.79 22.14 0.55
CA PHE A 17 -21.74 23.08 1.70
C PHE A 17 -21.47 22.44 3.06
N SER A 18 -20.86 21.28 3.02
CA SER A 18 -19.81 20.80 3.93
C SER A 18 -19.27 19.57 3.21
N CYS A 19 -17.97 19.29 3.29
CA CYS A 19 -17.47 17.94 3.02
C CYS A 19 -18.46 16.94 3.67
N GLU A 20 -19.23 16.17 2.90
CA GLU A 20 -19.78 14.94 3.47
C GLU A 20 -18.54 14.14 3.83
N GLU A 21 -18.37 13.88 5.13
CA GLU A 21 -17.19 13.28 5.75
C GLU A 21 -16.43 12.39 4.76
N ALA A 22 -15.13 12.64 4.57
CA ALA A 22 -14.33 11.91 3.60
C ALA A 22 -14.63 10.41 3.73
N GLN A 23 -15.02 9.80 2.61
CA GLN A 23 -15.34 8.39 2.58
C GLN A 23 -14.04 7.61 2.74
N ASP A 24 -14.00 6.69 3.69
CA ASP A 24 -12.88 5.79 3.89
C ASP A 24 -12.72 4.82 2.70
N CYS A 25 -11.64 4.04 2.66
CA CYS A 25 -11.41 3.11 1.55
C CYS A 25 -12.49 2.02 1.42
N ALA A 26 -13.26 1.75 2.48
CA ALA A 26 -14.33 0.75 2.52
C ALA A 26 -15.68 1.33 2.07
N GLY A 27 -15.72 2.62 1.78
CA GLY A 27 -16.93 3.29 1.36
C GLY A 27 -17.76 3.85 2.51
N VAL A 28 -17.21 3.97 3.73
CA VAL A 28 -17.91 4.50 4.90
C VAL A 28 -17.61 5.99 5.05
N VAL A 29 -18.67 6.80 4.98
CA VAL A 29 -18.60 8.25 5.20
C VAL A 29 -18.19 8.51 6.65
N GLY A 30 -17.03 9.14 6.86
CA GLY A 30 -16.46 9.40 8.19
C GLY A 30 -15.90 8.16 8.89
N GLY A 31 -15.61 7.10 8.13
CA GLY A 31 -14.84 5.96 8.64
C GLY A 31 -13.34 6.27 8.68
N ASP A 32 -12.60 5.46 9.43
CA ASP A 32 -11.16 5.63 9.63
C ASP A 32 -10.31 4.70 8.74
N ALA A 33 -10.92 3.75 8.01
CA ALA A 33 -10.19 2.75 7.24
C ALA A 33 -9.30 3.37 6.14
N GLN A 34 -8.04 2.96 6.12
CA GLN A 34 -7.05 3.40 5.13
C GLN A 34 -6.64 2.25 4.23
N ILE A 35 -6.24 2.58 3.01
CA ILE A 35 -5.62 1.61 2.12
C ILE A 35 -4.13 1.53 2.45
N ASP A 36 -3.64 0.32 2.71
CA ASP A 36 -2.21 0.05 2.89
C ASP A 36 -1.48 -0.10 1.55
N GLU A 37 -0.16 -0.31 1.61
CA GLU A 37 0.69 -0.39 0.41
C GLU A 37 0.52 -1.71 -0.39
N CYS A 38 -0.20 -2.71 0.12
CA CYS A 38 -0.65 -3.88 -0.65
C CYS A 38 -2.11 -3.79 -1.10
N GLY A 39 -2.75 -2.64 -0.91
CA GLY A 39 -4.09 -2.36 -1.39
C GLY A 39 -5.21 -2.95 -0.51
N VAL A 40 -4.89 -3.39 0.70
CA VAL A 40 -5.88 -3.83 1.69
C VAL A 40 -6.46 -2.60 2.37
N CYS A 41 -7.77 -2.60 2.51
CA CYS A 41 -8.49 -1.52 3.17
C CYS A 41 -8.95 -1.99 4.55
N ASP A 42 -8.33 -1.47 5.61
CA ASP A 42 -8.77 -1.67 6.99
C ASP A 42 -8.26 -0.56 7.94
N GLU A 43 -8.48 -0.72 9.23
CA GLU A 43 -8.12 0.25 10.28
C GLU A 43 -7.01 -0.26 11.22
N ASP A 44 -6.48 -1.47 10.99
CA ASP A 44 -5.56 -2.14 11.91
C ASP A 44 -4.10 -2.00 11.44
N PRO A 45 -3.35 -0.98 11.87
CA PRO A 45 -1.96 -0.83 11.45
C PRO A 45 -1.04 -1.99 11.88
N ALA A 46 -1.52 -2.94 12.69
CA ALA A 46 -0.77 -4.14 13.04
C ALA A 46 -0.82 -5.24 11.97
N ASN A 47 -1.77 -5.19 11.02
CA ASN A 47 -1.85 -6.12 9.90
C ASN A 47 -1.44 -5.49 8.55
N ASP A 48 -1.06 -4.21 8.53
CA ASP A 48 -0.41 -3.56 7.39
C ASP A 48 0.74 -4.43 6.88
N CYS A 49 0.68 -4.76 5.60
CA CYS A 49 1.76 -5.51 4.96
C CYS A 49 3.07 -4.71 4.91
N VAL A 50 4.17 -5.45 4.93
CA VAL A 50 5.51 -4.88 4.78
C VAL A 50 6.10 -5.26 3.41
N GLU A 51 7.02 -4.45 2.93
CA GLU A 51 7.80 -4.72 1.73
C GLU A 51 8.74 -5.93 1.97
N ASP A 52 8.79 -6.86 1.01
CA ASP A 52 9.77 -7.95 1.02
C ASP A 52 11.11 -7.51 0.38
N CYS A 53 12.11 -8.41 0.33
CA CYS A 53 13.42 -8.05 -0.25
C CYS A 53 13.45 -7.88 -1.77
N ALA A 54 12.38 -8.28 -2.48
CA ALA A 54 12.23 -7.98 -3.89
C ALA A 54 11.62 -6.60 -4.15
N GLY A 55 11.26 -5.86 -3.08
CA GLY A 55 10.55 -4.60 -3.18
C GLY A 55 9.05 -4.76 -3.43
N GLU A 56 8.49 -5.93 -3.08
CA GLU A 56 7.07 -6.21 -3.26
C GLU A 56 6.33 -6.11 -1.93
N TRP A 57 5.36 -5.20 -1.83
CA TRP A 57 4.48 -5.05 -0.67
C TRP A 57 3.58 -6.27 -0.51
N GLY A 58 3.62 -6.90 0.66
CA GLY A 58 2.93 -8.18 0.90
C GLY A 58 3.53 -9.36 0.13
N GLY A 59 4.73 -9.18 -0.41
CA GLY A 59 5.50 -10.23 -1.08
C GLY A 59 5.93 -11.33 -0.13
N ASN A 60 6.30 -12.48 -0.70
CA ASN A 60 6.63 -13.68 0.06
C ASN A 60 8.05 -14.18 -0.22
N SER A 61 8.90 -13.31 -0.78
CA SER A 61 10.28 -13.64 -1.15
C SER A 61 11.12 -13.99 0.07
N ILE A 62 11.85 -15.10 -0.02
CA ILE A 62 12.86 -15.50 0.97
C ILE A 62 14.21 -15.03 0.47
N CYS A 63 14.90 -14.23 1.27
CA CYS A 63 16.15 -13.58 0.91
C CYS A 63 17.34 -14.46 1.27
N GLY A 64 18.31 -14.57 0.36
CA GLY A 64 19.57 -15.25 0.61
C GLY A 64 20.30 -15.56 -0.68
N CYS A 65 21.48 -16.16 -0.57
CA CYS A 65 22.27 -16.49 -1.75
C CYS A 65 21.62 -17.60 -2.58
N THR A 66 21.31 -17.30 -3.85
CA THR A 66 20.69 -18.28 -4.77
C THR A 66 21.69 -19.07 -5.61
N ASP A 67 22.98 -18.71 -5.58
CA ASP A 67 24.03 -19.42 -6.32
C ASP A 67 24.46 -20.71 -5.59
N SER A 68 24.15 -21.86 -6.17
CA SER A 68 24.50 -23.20 -5.65
C SER A 68 26.00 -23.47 -5.50
N THR A 69 26.86 -22.63 -6.09
CA THR A 69 28.33 -22.73 -5.99
C THR A 69 28.92 -21.87 -4.87
N ALA A 70 28.12 -20.96 -4.30
CA ALA A 70 28.52 -20.14 -3.16
C ALA A 70 28.62 -20.97 -1.87
N VAL A 71 29.49 -20.55 -0.95
CA VAL A 71 29.64 -21.25 0.35
C VAL A 71 28.46 -21.02 1.30
N ASN A 72 27.66 -19.98 1.08
CA ASN A 72 26.45 -19.66 1.83
C ASN A 72 25.18 -19.81 0.99
N TYR A 73 25.17 -20.70 0.00
CA TYR A 73 23.96 -21.04 -0.75
C TYR A 73 22.80 -21.40 0.19
N ASP A 74 21.66 -20.74 0.00
CA ASP A 74 20.42 -21.03 0.70
C ASP A 74 19.38 -21.59 -0.28
N SER A 75 19.09 -22.90 -0.15
CA SER A 75 18.09 -23.56 -1.00
C SER A 75 16.65 -23.09 -0.80
N THR A 76 16.39 -22.34 0.27
CA THR A 76 15.08 -21.74 0.55
C THR A 76 14.96 -20.33 -0.02
N ALA A 77 16.08 -19.68 -0.38
CA ALA A 77 16.07 -18.36 -0.97
C ALA A 77 15.40 -18.38 -2.35
N THR A 78 14.43 -17.49 -2.53
CA THR A 78 13.72 -17.24 -3.79
C THR A 78 14.15 -15.93 -4.45
N TYR A 79 14.91 -15.10 -3.73
CA TYR A 79 15.45 -13.82 -4.21
C TYR A 79 16.88 -13.63 -3.70
N ASP A 80 17.80 -13.32 -4.62
CA ASP A 80 19.21 -13.11 -4.30
C ASP A 80 19.41 -11.77 -3.62
N ASP A 81 19.91 -11.77 -2.39
CA ASP A 81 20.14 -10.56 -1.59
C ASP A 81 21.57 -10.01 -1.74
N GLU A 82 22.28 -10.46 -2.77
CA GLU A 82 23.69 -10.15 -3.05
C GLU A 82 24.64 -10.52 -1.89
N SER A 83 24.22 -11.40 -0.97
CA SER A 83 25.04 -11.86 0.16
C SER A 83 25.96 -13.04 -0.20
N CYS A 84 25.93 -13.54 -1.43
CA CYS A 84 26.73 -14.69 -1.84
C CYS A 84 28.23 -14.48 -1.56
N THR A 85 28.82 -15.47 -0.91
CA THR A 85 30.24 -15.55 -0.59
C THR A 85 30.83 -16.76 -1.30
N TYR A 86 32.05 -16.61 -1.81
CA TYR A 86 32.74 -17.65 -2.57
C TYR A 86 34.09 -17.92 -1.94
N ASP A 87 34.49 -19.19 -1.95
CA ASP A 87 35.84 -19.53 -1.51
C ASP A 87 36.85 -19.02 -2.56
N THR A 88 37.71 -18.09 -2.13
CA THR A 88 38.81 -17.59 -2.95
C THR A 88 40.11 -18.34 -2.68
N SER A 89 40.07 -19.43 -1.90
CA SER A 89 41.26 -20.22 -1.63
C SER A 89 41.77 -20.85 -2.94
N PRO A 90 43.06 -20.65 -3.27
CA PRO A 90 43.63 -21.27 -4.45
C PRO A 90 43.65 -22.80 -4.26
N PRO A 91 43.36 -23.58 -5.33
CA PRO A 91 43.37 -25.04 -5.29
C PRO A 91 44.76 -25.64 -5.05
#